data_AF-A0A5B9MD73-F1
#
_entry.id   AF-A0A5B9MD73-F1
#
_cell.length_a   1.000
_cell.length_b   1.000
_cell.length_c   1.000
_cell.angle_alpha   90.00
_cell.angle_beta   90.00
_cell.angle_gamma   90.00
#
_symmetry.space_group_name_H-M   'P 1'
#
loop_
_entity.id
_entity.type
_entity.pdbx_description
1 polymer ?
#
loop_
_entity_poly.entity_id
_entity_poly.type
_entity_poly.pdbx_seq_one_letter_code
_entity_poly.pdbx_strand_id
1 'polypeptide(L)'
;MKMCHAYATLGHDVQLVVPDHQEGIEADVEDVHAFYGVPRTFEIVKVRSFRPLKFWYAIILSLFAIRNTRADLYHTRISWTAWGLSTLFRRPTILELHEVPIDGSLESRCIFHATRQKQLRYLIAITKALKERLADVTHSSCEVVVAADGVDARLATSSLSQLDAKNEVGVGEGQGLTAVYAGHLYPGRGIEVVVEMASRNPAIAFHVIGGREEDIRQWRSKVQHLKNVRFEGFVPPKKVYGYLRAADILLMPYANKVGTSGRGDTAAVCSPMKMFEYMAAGRPILSSDLPVLQEVLRPDVNCLIAPYGDIDRWVSQLKRLEQDAQLRMRLGDQARRDVMAYTWEARAEKLLAACAFQPS
;
A
#
# COMPACT_ATOMS: atom_id res chain seq x y z
N MET A 1 -12.34 2.30 1.03
CA MET A 1 -12.83 1.21 0.15
C MET A 1 -12.43 -0.18 0.65
N LYS A 2 -11.18 -0.67 0.46
CA LYS A 2 -10.80 -2.06 0.82
C LYS A 2 -11.03 -2.44 2.29
N MET A 3 -10.65 -1.57 3.24
CA MET A 3 -10.95 -1.80 4.67
C MET A 3 -12.46 -1.87 4.98
N CYS A 4 -13.27 -1.00 4.35
CA CYS A 4 -14.72 -1.02 4.53
C CYS A 4 -15.33 -2.33 4.05
N HIS A 5 -14.84 -2.83 2.90
CA HIS A 5 -15.24 -4.14 2.40
C HIS A 5 -14.85 -5.26 3.36
N ALA A 6 -13.62 -5.25 3.89
CA ALA A 6 -13.19 -6.27 4.85
C ALA A 6 -14.08 -6.28 6.11
N TYR A 7 -14.41 -5.12 6.68
CA TYR A 7 -15.37 -5.06 7.79
C TYR A 7 -16.76 -5.59 7.40
N ALA A 8 -17.25 -5.27 6.20
CA ALA A 8 -18.53 -5.78 5.71
C ALA A 8 -18.51 -7.31 5.48
N THR A 9 -17.41 -7.86 4.97
CA THR A 9 -17.21 -9.31 4.78
C THR A 9 -17.23 -10.06 6.11
N LEU A 10 -16.76 -9.42 7.19
CA LEU A 10 -16.84 -9.95 8.55
C LEU A 10 -18.23 -9.79 9.20
N GLY A 11 -19.23 -9.29 8.45
CA GLY A 11 -20.63 -9.21 8.89
C GLY A 11 -21.01 -7.93 9.63
N HIS A 12 -20.16 -6.89 9.59
CA HIS A 12 -20.50 -5.59 10.17
C HIS A 12 -21.29 -4.72 9.20
N ASP A 13 -22.21 -3.91 9.74
CA ASP A 13 -22.81 -2.80 9.00
C ASP A 13 -21.80 -1.65 8.89
N VAL A 14 -21.48 -1.26 7.65
CA VAL A 14 -20.38 -0.34 7.37
C VAL A 14 -20.87 0.81 6.53
N GLN A 15 -20.49 2.01 6.96
CA GLN A 15 -20.73 3.24 6.23
C GLN A 15 -19.41 4.00 6.06
N LEU A 16 -19.10 4.36 4.83
CA LEU A 16 -17.92 5.13 4.47
C LEU A 16 -18.31 6.59 4.26
N VAL A 17 -17.93 7.44 5.20
CA VAL A 17 -18.15 8.89 5.10
C VAL A 17 -16.91 9.54 4.46
N VAL A 18 -17.09 10.22 3.32
CA VAL A 18 -16.01 10.85 2.56
C VAL A 18 -16.33 12.28 2.17
N PRO A 19 -15.32 13.15 2.03
CA PRO A 19 -15.52 14.47 1.43
C PRO A 19 -16.00 14.37 -0.03
N ASP A 20 -17.00 15.16 -0.38
CA ASP A 20 -17.41 15.41 -1.77
C ASP A 20 -16.47 16.44 -2.38
N HIS A 21 -15.39 15.96 -3.00
CA HIS A 21 -14.51 16.79 -3.81
C HIS A 21 -15.06 16.83 -5.23
N GLN A 22 -15.94 17.79 -5.51
CA GLN A 22 -16.54 17.98 -6.84
C GLN A 22 -15.51 18.27 -7.95
N GLU A 23 -14.26 18.59 -7.59
CA GLU A 23 -13.17 18.88 -8.52
C GLU A 23 -11.97 17.96 -8.26
N GLY A 24 -11.74 16.98 -9.14
CA GLY A 24 -10.40 16.48 -9.46
C GLY A 24 -9.98 15.09 -8.96
N ILE A 25 -10.67 14.47 -8.01
CA ILE A 25 -10.37 13.07 -7.61
C ILE A 25 -11.53 12.21 -8.09
N GLU A 26 -11.25 11.25 -8.97
CA GLU A 26 -12.26 10.31 -9.50
C GLU A 26 -13.39 11.00 -10.30
N ALA A 27 -13.15 12.20 -10.85
CA ALA A 27 -14.15 12.96 -11.60
C ALA A 27 -14.74 12.18 -12.80
N ASP A 28 -13.95 11.27 -13.39
CA ASP A 28 -14.34 10.42 -14.52
C ASP A 28 -14.72 8.99 -14.09
N VAL A 29 -14.92 8.72 -12.79
CA VAL A 29 -15.25 7.39 -12.28
C VAL A 29 -16.75 7.30 -11.99
N GLU A 30 -17.49 6.68 -12.92
CA GLU A 30 -18.94 6.46 -12.76
C GLU A 30 -19.26 5.46 -11.64
N ASP A 31 -18.44 4.40 -11.48
CA ASP A 31 -18.61 3.38 -10.45
C ASP A 31 -17.32 3.19 -9.62
N VAL A 32 -17.32 3.81 -8.44
CA VAL A 32 -16.22 3.75 -7.47
C VAL A 32 -15.99 2.31 -6.96
N HIS A 33 -17.02 1.50 -6.80
CA HIS A 33 -16.90 0.10 -6.41
C HIS A 33 -16.20 -0.72 -7.50
N ALA A 34 -16.59 -0.51 -8.76
CA ALA A 34 -15.95 -1.15 -9.89
C ALA A 34 -14.49 -0.73 -10.08
N PHE A 35 -14.18 0.57 -9.89
CA PHE A 35 -12.83 1.11 -9.99
C PHE A 35 -11.87 0.50 -8.97
N TYR A 36 -12.29 0.44 -7.69
CA TYR A 36 -11.49 -0.15 -6.62
C TYR A 36 -11.57 -1.69 -6.56
N GLY A 37 -12.39 -2.33 -7.42
CA GLY A 37 -12.56 -3.78 -7.45
C GLY A 37 -13.17 -4.34 -6.17
N VAL A 38 -14.16 -3.64 -5.62
CA VAL A 38 -14.80 -3.93 -4.34
C VAL A 38 -16.31 -4.08 -4.54
N PRO A 39 -16.96 -5.16 -4.08
CA PRO A 39 -18.41 -5.33 -4.12
C PRO A 39 -19.19 -4.19 -3.44
N ARG A 40 -20.45 -3.98 -3.82
CA ARG A 40 -21.36 -3.00 -3.18
C ARG A 40 -21.94 -3.56 -1.87
N THR A 41 -21.08 -3.72 -0.87
CA THR A 41 -21.43 -4.32 0.44
C THR A 41 -21.48 -3.32 1.60
N PHE A 42 -21.27 -2.03 1.33
CA PHE A 42 -21.31 -0.96 2.33
C PHE A 42 -21.79 0.34 1.68
N GLU A 43 -22.37 1.23 2.48
CA GLU A 43 -22.87 2.51 2.00
C GLU A 43 -21.74 3.56 1.93
N ILE A 44 -21.74 4.40 0.89
CA ILE A 44 -20.84 5.55 0.78
C ILE A 44 -21.66 6.83 0.92
N VAL A 45 -21.32 7.64 1.93
CA VAL A 45 -21.96 8.93 2.17
C VAL A 45 -20.98 10.06 1.90
N LYS A 46 -21.33 10.92 0.94
CA LYS A 46 -20.53 12.08 0.55
C LYS A 46 -20.93 13.31 1.35
N VAL A 47 -19.95 14.02 1.89
CA VAL A 47 -20.13 15.24 2.70
C VAL A 47 -19.50 16.42 1.99
N ARG A 48 -20.27 17.47 1.73
CA ARG A 48 -19.78 18.66 1.02
C ARG A 48 -18.54 19.24 1.68
N SER A 49 -17.43 19.29 0.94
CA SER A 49 -16.16 19.82 1.43
C SER A 49 -16.12 21.35 1.32
N PHE A 50 -15.67 22.03 2.39
CA PHE A 50 -15.46 23.49 2.40
C PHE A 50 -13.96 23.80 2.57
N ARG A 51 -13.37 24.54 1.62
CA ARG A 51 -12.01 25.11 1.74
C ARG A 51 -12.14 26.57 2.21
N PRO A 52 -11.42 27.01 3.27
CA PRO A 52 -10.02 26.64 3.52
C PRO A 52 -9.71 25.99 4.87
N LEU A 53 -10.69 25.75 5.75
CA LEU A 53 -10.41 25.39 7.15
C LEU A 53 -10.46 23.87 7.41
N LYS A 54 -9.33 23.18 7.19
CA LYS A 54 -9.20 21.72 7.39
C LYS A 54 -9.65 21.24 8.77
N PHE A 55 -9.36 22.01 9.83
CA PHE A 55 -9.76 21.70 11.20
C PHE A 55 -11.29 21.77 11.37
N TRP A 56 -11.90 22.90 11.03
CA TRP A 56 -13.35 23.09 11.15
C TRP A 56 -14.12 22.10 10.27
N TYR A 57 -13.60 21.80 9.08
CA TYR A 57 -14.15 20.76 8.22
C TYR A 57 -14.14 19.38 8.90
N ALA A 58 -13.07 19.01 9.60
CA ALA A 58 -13.02 17.75 10.34
C ALA A 58 -14.02 17.69 11.50
N ILE A 59 -14.32 18.83 12.16
CA ILE A 59 -15.36 18.92 13.19
C ILE A 59 -16.76 18.80 12.57
N ILE A 60 -17.01 19.46 11.44
CA ILE A 60 -18.27 19.32 10.67
C ILE A 60 -18.45 17.86 10.24
N LEU A 61 -17.40 17.22 9.74
CA LEU A 61 -17.41 15.80 9.35
C LEU A 61 -17.75 14.90 10.55
N SER A 62 -17.18 15.19 11.73
CA SER A 62 -17.48 14.46 12.96
C SER A 62 -18.95 14.61 13.37
N LEU A 63 -19.49 15.84 13.35
CA LEU A 63 -20.89 16.11 13.65
C LEU A 63 -21.85 15.48 12.63
N PHE A 64 -21.49 15.52 11.35
CA PHE A 64 -22.26 14.89 10.28
C PHE A 64 -22.32 13.38 10.51
N ALA A 65 -21.17 12.75 10.78
CA ALA A 65 -21.11 11.33 11.08
C ALA A 65 -22.00 10.97 12.28
N ILE A 66 -21.91 11.71 13.39
CA ILE A 66 -22.74 11.43 14.57
C ILE A 66 -24.25 11.60 14.32
N ARG A 67 -24.64 12.56 13.48
CA ARG A 67 -26.07 12.85 13.24
C ARG A 67 -26.72 11.88 12.26
N ASN A 68 -25.97 11.44 11.26
CA ASN A 68 -26.50 10.63 10.16
C ASN A 68 -26.19 9.14 10.32
N THR A 69 -25.33 8.77 11.27
CA THR A 69 -24.96 7.39 11.52
C THR A 69 -25.23 7.01 12.98
N ARG A 70 -25.64 5.76 13.21
CA ARG A 70 -25.71 5.16 14.56
C ARG A 70 -24.54 4.20 14.76
N ALA A 71 -23.32 4.65 14.46
CA ALA A 71 -22.15 3.79 14.54
C ALA A 71 -21.72 3.52 15.99
N ASP A 72 -21.44 2.26 16.30
CA ASP A 72 -20.84 1.83 17.57
C ASP A 72 -19.35 2.20 17.68
N LEU A 73 -18.69 2.36 16.52
CA LEU A 73 -17.25 2.58 16.41
C LEU A 73 -16.93 3.41 15.17
N TYR A 74 -16.05 4.40 15.32
CA TYR A 74 -15.59 5.26 14.24
C TYR A 74 -14.13 4.95 13.91
N HIS A 75 -13.83 4.56 12.68
CA HIS A 75 -12.45 4.38 12.20
C HIS A 75 -12.12 5.50 11.21
N THR A 76 -11.10 6.32 11.54
CA THR A 76 -10.68 7.43 10.69
C THR A 76 -9.17 7.47 10.48
N ARG A 77 -8.77 8.04 9.34
CA ARG A 77 -7.37 8.36 8.99
C ARG A 77 -7.06 9.85 9.16
N ILE A 78 -7.99 10.61 9.73
CA ILE A 78 -7.88 12.06 9.88
C ILE A 78 -7.76 12.39 11.37
N SER A 79 -6.56 12.82 11.78
CA SER A 79 -6.20 13.15 13.17
C SER A 79 -7.21 14.10 13.83
N TRP A 80 -7.66 15.12 13.09
CA TRP A 80 -8.63 16.11 13.57
C TRP A 80 -10.04 15.54 13.78
N THR A 81 -10.48 14.63 12.90
CA THR A 81 -11.76 13.94 13.04
C THR A 81 -11.70 12.99 14.24
N ALA A 82 -10.58 12.30 14.43
CA ALA A 82 -10.38 11.45 15.58
C ALA A 82 -10.44 12.25 16.89
N TRP A 83 -9.76 13.39 16.94
CA TRP A 83 -9.81 14.29 18.09
C TRP A 83 -11.23 14.80 18.35
N GLY A 84 -11.95 15.25 17.33
CA GLY A 84 -13.34 15.70 17.48
C GLY A 84 -14.27 14.61 18.02
N LEU A 85 -14.25 13.42 17.40
CA LEU A 85 -15.06 12.29 17.81
C LEU A 85 -14.72 11.80 19.22
N SER A 86 -13.44 11.59 19.54
CA SER A 86 -13.05 11.02 20.83
C SER A 86 -13.09 12.03 21.98
N THR A 87 -12.71 13.29 21.72
CA THR A 87 -12.52 14.30 22.76
C THR A 87 -13.77 15.16 22.96
N LEU A 88 -14.35 15.70 21.89
CA LEU A 88 -15.48 16.63 22.00
C LEU A 88 -16.81 15.88 22.11
N PHE A 89 -16.99 14.83 21.31
CA PHE A 89 -18.27 14.13 21.19
C PHE A 89 -18.31 12.78 21.92
N ARG A 90 -17.20 12.39 22.55
CA ARG A 90 -17.02 11.18 23.36
C ARG A 90 -17.50 9.89 22.67
N ARG A 91 -17.23 9.75 21.37
CA ARG A 91 -17.55 8.55 20.58
C ARG A 91 -16.38 7.56 20.52
N PRO A 92 -16.62 6.24 20.62
CA PRO A 92 -15.59 5.23 20.43
C PRO A 92 -14.91 5.38 19.07
N THR A 93 -13.60 5.60 19.07
CA THR A 93 -12.86 5.99 17.87
C THR A 93 -11.55 5.22 17.77
N ILE A 94 -11.18 4.83 16.55
CA ILE A 94 -9.85 4.35 16.16
C ILE A 94 -9.26 5.38 15.20
N LEU A 95 -8.00 5.73 15.42
CA LEU A 95 -7.23 6.57 14.50
C LEU A 95 -6.11 5.75 13.85
N GLU A 96 -6.07 5.74 12.52
CA GLU A 96 -5.02 5.11 11.73
C GLU A 96 -4.08 6.18 11.13
N LEU A 97 -2.78 6.02 11.35
CA LEU A 97 -1.75 6.93 10.86
C LEU A 97 -0.85 6.22 9.84
N HIS A 98 -0.49 6.96 8.79
CA HIS A 98 0.34 6.48 7.67
C HIS A 98 1.68 7.23 7.58
N GLU A 99 1.81 8.32 8.34
CA GLU A 99 2.95 9.21 8.36
C GLU A 99 3.21 9.66 9.80
N VAL A 100 4.45 10.08 10.08
CA VAL A 100 4.81 10.66 11.38
C VAL A 100 4.32 12.11 11.42
N PRO A 101 3.47 12.51 12.38
CA PRO A 101 3.09 13.91 12.55
C PRO A 101 4.31 14.78 12.82
N ILE A 102 4.30 16.03 12.34
CA ILE A 102 5.38 16.98 12.64
C ILE A 102 5.37 17.26 14.15
N ASP A 103 6.52 17.06 14.81
CA ASP A 103 6.65 17.32 16.24
C ASP A 103 6.34 18.79 16.58
N GLY A 104 5.69 19.01 17.73
CA GLY A 104 5.24 20.32 18.19
C GLY A 104 4.10 20.97 17.38
N SER A 105 3.66 20.36 16.28
CA SER A 105 2.53 20.86 15.48
C SER A 105 1.20 20.81 16.24
N LEU A 106 0.21 21.59 15.80
CA LEU A 106 -1.14 21.48 16.35
C LEU A 106 -1.72 20.06 16.16
N GLU A 107 -1.34 19.37 15.08
CA GLU A 107 -1.79 18.00 14.80
C GLU A 107 -1.25 17.01 15.83
N SER A 108 0.06 17.04 16.12
CA SER A 108 0.66 16.17 17.14
C SER A 108 0.08 16.44 18.53
N ARG A 109 -0.16 17.70 18.89
CA ARG A 109 -0.85 18.08 20.14
C ARG A 109 -2.27 17.53 20.22
N CYS A 110 -3.02 17.55 19.13
CA CYS A 110 -4.36 16.96 19.08
C CYS A 110 -4.34 15.44 19.16
N ILE A 111 -3.38 14.77 18.51
CA ILE A 111 -3.18 13.32 18.65
C ILE A 111 -2.85 12.98 20.11
N PHE A 112 -1.90 13.69 20.72
CA PHE A 112 -1.56 13.49 22.14
C PHE A 112 -2.78 13.72 23.05
N HIS A 113 -3.59 14.74 22.79
CA HIS A 113 -4.80 14.98 23.57
C HIS A 113 -5.85 13.88 23.37
N ALA A 114 -6.07 13.42 22.13
CA ALA A 114 -7.01 12.36 21.81
C ALA A 114 -6.62 11.03 22.46
N THR A 115 -5.32 10.71 22.51
CA THR A 115 -4.78 9.49 23.12
C THR A 115 -4.91 9.44 24.65
N ARG A 116 -5.18 10.57 25.30
CA ARG A 116 -5.55 10.60 26.74
C ARG A 116 -6.99 10.17 26.99
N GLN A 117 -7.85 10.17 25.97
CA GLN A 117 -9.27 9.88 26.13
C GLN A 117 -9.53 8.39 26.02
N LYS A 118 -10.28 7.82 26.97
CA LYS A 118 -10.75 6.42 26.90
C LYS A 118 -11.58 6.11 25.65
N GLN A 119 -12.14 7.13 25.02
CA GLN A 119 -12.92 7.01 23.79
C GLN A 119 -12.06 6.77 22.55
N LEU A 120 -10.80 7.23 22.54
CA LEU A 120 -9.85 6.78 21.53
C LEU A 120 -9.35 5.40 21.98
N ARG A 121 -9.90 4.35 21.38
CA ARG A 121 -9.63 2.97 21.79
C ARG A 121 -8.15 2.66 21.61
N TYR A 122 -7.65 2.80 20.40
CA TYR A 122 -6.24 2.63 20.10
C TYR A 122 -5.87 3.39 18.82
N LEU A 123 -4.57 3.47 18.59
CA LEU A 123 -3.99 3.93 17.35
C LEU A 123 -3.54 2.76 16.49
N ILE A 124 -3.68 2.91 15.18
CA ILE A 124 -3.11 1.99 14.21
C ILE A 124 -1.87 2.63 13.59
N ALA A 125 -0.74 1.96 13.74
CA ALA A 125 0.48 2.22 12.99
C ALA A 125 0.61 1.17 11.88
N ILE A 126 0.85 1.59 10.64
CA ILE A 126 1.01 0.67 9.51
C ILE A 126 2.32 -0.12 9.55
N THR A 127 3.28 0.25 10.41
CA THR A 127 4.58 -0.44 10.56
C THR A 127 5.05 -0.35 12.01
N LYS A 128 5.95 -1.24 12.43
CA LYS A 128 6.63 -1.15 13.73
C LYS A 128 7.48 0.12 13.78
N ALA A 129 8.17 0.44 12.70
CA ALA A 129 8.91 1.70 12.56
C ALA A 129 8.01 2.92 12.82
N LEU A 130 6.78 2.95 12.29
CA LEU A 130 5.84 4.03 12.58
C LEU A 130 5.41 4.04 14.05
N LYS A 131 5.12 2.87 14.64
CA LYS A 131 4.75 2.77 16.06
C LYS A 131 5.84 3.35 16.97
N GLU A 132 7.11 3.06 16.71
CA GLU A 132 8.22 3.62 17.48
C GLU A 132 8.26 5.14 17.38
N ARG A 133 8.08 5.71 16.18
CA ARG A 133 8.04 7.16 15.96
C ARG A 133 6.81 7.84 16.57
N LEU A 134 5.71 7.11 16.75
CA LEU A 134 4.50 7.65 17.37
C LEU A 134 4.61 7.73 18.90
N ALA A 135 5.58 7.08 19.53
CA ALA A 135 5.75 7.11 20.99
C ALA A 135 5.88 8.55 21.53
N ASP A 136 6.51 9.45 20.78
CA ASP A 136 6.75 10.84 21.19
C ASP A 136 5.49 11.72 21.14
N VAL A 137 4.48 11.33 20.34
CA VAL A 137 3.27 12.13 20.09
C VAL A 137 2.00 11.47 20.63
N THR A 138 2.14 10.36 21.36
CA THR A 138 1.03 9.57 21.89
C THR A 138 1.16 9.43 23.40
N HIS A 139 0.02 9.48 24.11
CA HIS A 139 0.01 9.28 25.54
C HIS A 139 0.24 7.80 25.87
N SER A 140 1.03 7.52 26.92
CA SER A 140 1.45 6.16 27.31
C SER A 140 0.31 5.19 27.64
N SER A 141 -0.86 5.71 27.98
CA SER A 141 -2.06 4.90 28.24
C SER A 141 -2.78 4.43 26.97
N CYS A 142 -2.43 4.97 25.80
CA CYS A 142 -3.06 4.59 24.54
C CYS A 142 -2.31 3.44 23.91
N GLU A 143 -3.04 2.38 23.58
CA GLU A 143 -2.47 1.27 22.83
C GLU A 143 -2.18 1.68 21.39
N VAL A 144 -0.99 1.31 20.89
CA VAL A 144 -0.63 1.44 19.47
C VAL A 144 -0.52 0.03 18.88
N VAL A 145 -1.49 -0.32 18.04
CA VAL A 145 -1.59 -1.58 17.32
C VAL A 145 -0.85 -1.45 15.99
N VAL A 146 0.07 -2.38 15.70
CA VAL A 146 0.74 -2.43 14.39
C VAL A 146 -0.10 -3.28 13.44
N ALA A 147 -0.59 -2.67 12.36
CA ALA A 147 -1.34 -3.36 11.31
C ALA A 147 -0.96 -2.80 9.93
N ALA A 148 -0.06 -3.51 9.26
CA ALA A 148 0.35 -3.21 7.89
C ALA A 148 -0.84 -3.15 6.94
N ASP A 149 -0.64 -2.49 5.80
CA ASP A 149 -1.60 -2.55 4.70
C ASP A 149 -1.76 -4.00 4.21
N GLY A 150 -2.79 -4.23 3.41
CA GLY A 150 -3.12 -5.58 2.97
C GLY A 150 -3.31 -5.72 1.48
N VAL A 151 -3.59 -6.96 1.10
CA VAL A 151 -3.98 -7.37 -0.25
C VAL A 151 -5.34 -8.04 -0.23
N ASP A 152 -5.98 -8.06 -1.39
CA ASP A 152 -7.19 -8.86 -1.61
C ASP A 152 -6.84 -10.35 -1.61
N ALA A 153 -7.45 -11.13 -0.72
CA ALA A 153 -7.15 -12.56 -0.55
C ALA A 153 -7.34 -13.39 -1.84
N ARG A 154 -8.20 -12.93 -2.75
CA ARG A 154 -8.44 -13.56 -4.06
C ARG A 154 -7.20 -13.55 -4.95
N LEU A 155 -6.31 -12.57 -4.79
CA LEU A 155 -5.05 -12.53 -5.53
C LEU A 155 -4.11 -13.64 -5.06
N ALA A 156 -4.02 -13.87 -3.75
CA ALA A 156 -3.18 -14.92 -3.20
C ALA A 156 -3.76 -16.33 -3.42
N THR A 157 -5.08 -16.46 -3.59
CA THR A 157 -5.77 -17.75 -3.82
C THR A 157 -6.13 -18.01 -5.28
N SER A 158 -5.74 -17.11 -6.19
CA SER A 158 -6.03 -17.23 -7.62
C SER A 158 -5.53 -18.54 -8.23
N SER A 159 -6.37 -19.17 -9.04
CA SER A 159 -6.04 -20.35 -9.85
C SER A 159 -5.31 -20.00 -11.16
N LEU A 160 -5.09 -18.71 -11.45
CA LEU A 160 -4.41 -18.26 -12.66
C LEU A 160 -2.97 -18.82 -12.68
N SER A 161 -2.67 -19.65 -13.67
CA SER A 161 -1.32 -20.16 -13.87
C SER A 161 -0.41 -19.05 -14.43
N GLN A 162 0.90 -19.18 -14.25
CA GLN A 162 1.84 -18.22 -14.83
C GLN A 162 1.74 -18.21 -16.37
N LEU A 163 1.54 -19.38 -16.99
CA LEU A 163 1.44 -19.51 -18.43
C LEU A 163 0.19 -18.81 -18.98
N ASP A 164 -0.96 -19.01 -18.34
CA ASP A 164 -2.19 -18.33 -18.73
C ASP A 164 -2.08 -16.81 -18.56
N ALA A 165 -1.45 -16.36 -17.47
CA ALA A 165 -1.18 -14.94 -17.26
C ALA A 165 -0.28 -14.37 -18.38
N LYS A 166 0.80 -15.08 -18.74
CA LYS A 166 1.70 -14.70 -19.86
C LYS A 166 0.92 -14.55 -21.17
N ASN A 167 0.03 -15.51 -21.47
CA ASN A 167 -0.82 -15.48 -22.66
C ASN A 167 -1.84 -14.32 -22.63
N GLU A 168 -2.44 -14.03 -21.47
CA GLU A 168 -3.45 -12.97 -21.32
C GLU A 168 -2.85 -11.57 -21.53
N VAL A 169 -1.66 -11.32 -20.98
CA VAL A 169 -1.04 -9.98 -21.02
C VAL A 169 -0.01 -9.80 -22.14
N GLY A 170 0.25 -10.84 -22.94
CA GLY A 170 1.25 -10.80 -24.02
C GLY A 170 2.67 -10.59 -23.52
N VAL A 171 3.01 -11.21 -22.39
CA VAL A 171 4.32 -11.12 -21.73
C VAL A 171 5.02 -12.47 -21.83
N GLY A 172 6.31 -12.48 -22.21
CA GLY A 172 7.09 -13.71 -22.29
C GLY A 172 6.99 -14.48 -23.61
N GLU A 173 6.68 -13.80 -24.71
CA GLU A 173 6.73 -14.37 -26.09
C GLU A 173 8.17 -14.73 -26.56
N GLY A 174 9.20 -14.40 -25.77
CA GLY A 174 10.61 -14.72 -26.04
C GLY A 174 11.16 -15.85 -25.16
N GLN A 175 12.31 -16.40 -25.53
CA GLN A 175 12.98 -17.50 -24.78
C GLN A 175 13.62 -17.06 -23.45
N GLY A 176 13.62 -15.76 -23.14
CA GLY A 176 14.24 -15.18 -21.94
C GLY A 176 13.28 -15.02 -20.76
N LEU A 177 13.84 -14.85 -19.56
CA LEU A 177 13.04 -14.53 -18.37
C LEU A 177 12.45 -13.12 -18.47
N THR A 178 11.30 -12.94 -17.84
CA THR A 178 10.63 -11.63 -17.74
C THR A 178 10.75 -11.05 -16.32
N ALA A 179 11.34 -9.87 -16.20
CA ALA A 179 11.29 -9.05 -14.99
C ALA A 179 10.20 -7.98 -15.11
N VAL A 180 9.35 -7.82 -14.10
CA VAL A 180 8.23 -6.87 -14.11
C VAL A 180 8.36 -5.87 -12.97
N TYR A 181 8.19 -4.60 -13.30
CA TYR A 181 8.04 -3.49 -12.36
C TYR A 181 6.64 -2.89 -12.55
N ALA A 182 5.89 -2.70 -11.46
CA ALA A 182 4.61 -2.00 -11.47
C ALA A 182 4.61 -0.82 -10.49
N GLY A 183 4.22 0.36 -10.98
CA GLY A 183 4.05 1.55 -10.15
C GLY A 183 4.26 2.86 -10.89
N HIS A 184 4.31 3.96 -10.13
CA HIS A 184 4.66 5.27 -10.67
C HIS A 184 6.15 5.36 -11.01
N LEU A 185 6.49 6.32 -11.87
CA LEU A 185 7.85 6.51 -12.41
C LEU A 185 8.50 7.83 -11.98
N TYR A 186 7.89 8.56 -11.04
CA TYR A 186 8.48 9.76 -10.47
C TYR A 186 9.67 9.44 -9.56
N PRO A 187 10.55 10.43 -9.28
CA PRO A 187 11.77 10.22 -8.49
C PRO A 187 11.51 9.51 -7.15
N GLY A 188 12.39 8.56 -6.84
CA GLY A 188 12.31 7.76 -5.60
C GLY A 188 11.57 6.42 -5.75
N ARG A 189 10.97 6.15 -6.92
CA ARG A 189 10.33 4.86 -7.24
C ARG A 189 11.28 3.83 -7.89
N GLY A 190 12.50 4.26 -8.25
CA GLY A 190 13.64 3.42 -8.63
C GLY A 190 13.61 2.81 -10.01
N ILE A 191 12.89 3.44 -10.94
CA ILE A 191 12.97 3.12 -12.36
C ILE A 191 14.41 3.25 -12.90
N GLU A 192 15.23 4.12 -12.29
CA GLU A 192 16.67 4.25 -12.53
C GLU A 192 17.37 2.89 -12.39
N VAL A 193 17.08 2.16 -11.31
CA VAL A 193 17.69 0.86 -11.02
C VAL A 193 17.21 -0.20 -12.01
N VAL A 194 15.93 -0.16 -12.41
CA VAL A 194 15.37 -1.06 -13.43
C VAL A 194 16.08 -0.89 -14.77
N VAL A 195 16.30 0.35 -15.20
CA VAL A 195 16.98 0.67 -16.47
C VAL A 195 18.44 0.21 -16.43
N GLU A 196 19.15 0.45 -15.33
CA GLU A 196 20.53 0.00 -15.16
C GLU A 196 20.65 -1.53 -15.09
N MET A 197 19.68 -2.23 -14.49
CA MET A 197 19.64 -3.69 -14.57
C MET A 197 19.40 -4.16 -16.01
N ALA A 198 18.52 -3.48 -16.75
CA ALA A 198 18.20 -3.86 -18.12
C ALA A 198 19.39 -3.68 -19.08
N SER A 199 20.17 -2.60 -18.92
CA SER A 199 21.37 -2.34 -19.73
C SER A 199 22.44 -3.42 -19.55
N ARG A 200 22.55 -4.00 -18.35
CA ARG A 200 23.54 -5.02 -18.02
C ARG A 200 23.07 -6.47 -18.22
N ASN A 201 21.78 -6.68 -18.53
CA ASN A 201 21.18 -8.01 -18.69
C ASN A 201 20.25 -8.06 -19.92
N PRO A 202 20.80 -7.98 -21.15
CA PRO A 202 20.02 -7.90 -22.39
C PRO A 202 19.18 -9.16 -22.69
N ALA A 203 19.48 -10.30 -22.05
CA ALA A 203 18.72 -11.54 -22.19
C ALA A 203 17.39 -11.56 -21.41
N ILE A 204 17.22 -10.66 -20.42
CA ILE A 204 16.01 -10.56 -19.60
C ILE A 204 15.13 -9.46 -20.20
N ALA A 205 13.85 -9.76 -20.40
CA ALA A 205 12.84 -8.78 -20.80
C ALA A 205 12.31 -8.03 -19.58
N PHE A 206 12.31 -6.70 -19.62
CA PHE A 206 11.84 -5.83 -18.54
C PHE A 206 10.53 -5.16 -18.96
N HIS A 207 9.46 -5.45 -18.24
CA HIS A 207 8.16 -4.79 -18.45
C HIS A 207 7.90 -3.78 -17.32
N VAL A 208 7.65 -2.53 -17.70
CA VAL A 208 7.36 -1.42 -16.81
C VAL A 208 5.89 -1.06 -16.95
N ILE A 209 5.12 -1.34 -15.89
CA ILE A 209 3.67 -1.17 -15.81
C ILE A 209 3.36 0.08 -14.99
N GLY A 210 2.54 0.97 -15.55
CA GLY A 210 2.19 2.25 -14.93
C GLY A 210 3.05 3.42 -15.39
N GLY A 211 3.07 4.47 -14.58
CA GLY A 211 3.63 5.78 -14.94
C GLY A 211 2.60 6.70 -15.60
N ARG A 212 2.80 8.01 -15.45
CA ARG A 212 2.06 9.00 -16.24
C ARG A 212 2.67 9.06 -17.64
N GLU A 213 1.90 9.46 -18.64
CA GLU A 213 2.41 9.54 -20.01
C GLU A 213 3.68 10.40 -20.13
N GLU A 214 3.75 11.49 -19.37
CA GLU A 214 4.93 12.37 -19.34
C GLU A 214 6.17 11.64 -18.82
N ASP A 215 6.06 10.92 -17.69
CA ASP A 215 7.15 10.13 -17.13
C ASP A 215 7.60 9.05 -18.12
N ILE A 216 6.65 8.37 -18.76
CA ILE A 216 6.93 7.30 -19.73
C ILE A 216 7.65 7.90 -20.94
N ARG A 217 7.22 9.04 -21.47
CA ARG A 217 7.90 9.73 -22.57
C ARG A 217 9.34 10.08 -22.21
N GLN A 218 9.56 10.60 -21.00
CA GLN A 218 10.89 10.95 -20.52
C GLN A 218 11.79 9.72 -20.36
N TRP A 219 11.28 8.60 -19.87
CA TRP A 219 12.08 7.39 -19.72
C TRP A 219 12.32 6.67 -21.05
N ARG A 220 11.33 6.62 -21.93
CA ARG A 220 11.47 6.07 -23.29
C ARG A 220 12.57 6.75 -24.08
N SER A 221 12.71 8.09 -23.98
CA SER A 221 13.79 8.81 -24.69
C SER A 221 15.19 8.46 -24.17
N LYS A 222 15.33 8.15 -22.88
CA LYS A 222 16.62 7.76 -22.27
C LYS A 222 17.04 6.33 -22.62
N VAL A 223 16.09 5.45 -22.90
CA VAL A 223 16.33 4.00 -23.04
C VAL A 223 16.08 3.46 -24.45
N GLN A 224 16.04 4.32 -25.48
CA GLN A 224 15.82 3.92 -26.88
C GLN A 224 16.83 2.87 -27.38
N HIS A 225 18.02 2.84 -26.80
CA HIS A 225 19.07 1.87 -27.12
C HIS A 225 18.85 0.50 -26.46
N LEU A 226 17.96 0.40 -25.46
CA LEU A 226 17.63 -0.83 -24.76
C LEU A 226 16.42 -1.51 -25.41
N LYS A 227 16.68 -2.60 -26.14
CA LYS A 227 15.64 -3.39 -26.83
C LYS A 227 14.82 -4.28 -25.90
N ASN A 228 15.30 -4.50 -24.68
CA ASN A 228 14.71 -5.37 -23.69
C ASN A 228 13.88 -4.64 -22.64
N VAL A 229 13.58 -3.34 -22.81
CA VAL A 229 12.72 -2.57 -21.91
C VAL A 229 11.44 -2.17 -22.62
N ARG A 230 10.29 -2.61 -22.09
CA ARG A 230 8.96 -2.29 -22.61
C ARG A 230 8.15 -1.55 -21.56
N PHE A 231 7.69 -0.35 -21.91
CA PHE A 231 6.75 0.41 -21.09
C PHE A 231 5.33 0.12 -21.58
N GLU A 232 4.51 -0.56 -20.77
CA GLU A 232 3.11 -0.87 -21.11
C GLU A 232 2.19 0.33 -20.86
N GLY A 233 2.65 1.32 -20.09
CA GLY A 233 1.88 2.49 -19.72
C GLY A 233 0.83 2.22 -18.65
N PHE A 234 -0.21 3.05 -18.58
CA PHE A 234 -1.25 2.90 -17.58
C PHE A 234 -2.07 1.63 -17.84
N VAL A 235 -1.99 0.69 -16.90
CA VAL A 235 -2.81 -0.52 -16.89
C VAL A 235 -3.84 -0.39 -15.77
N PRO A 236 -5.13 -0.63 -16.04
CA PRO A 236 -6.16 -0.60 -15.01
C PRO A 236 -5.81 -1.56 -13.86
N PRO A 237 -6.06 -1.20 -12.58
CA PRO A 237 -5.68 -2.02 -11.44
C PRO A 237 -6.09 -3.50 -11.54
N LYS A 238 -7.26 -3.78 -12.13
CA LYS A 238 -7.76 -5.16 -12.36
C LYS A 238 -6.85 -6.01 -13.24
N LYS A 239 -6.13 -5.41 -14.19
CA LYS A 239 -5.23 -6.11 -15.13
C LYS A 239 -3.79 -6.19 -14.62
N VAL A 240 -3.41 -5.35 -13.65
CA VAL A 240 -2.04 -5.34 -13.10
C VAL A 240 -1.66 -6.70 -12.53
N TYR A 241 -2.58 -7.39 -11.86
CA TYR A 241 -2.31 -8.72 -11.31
C TYR A 241 -1.89 -9.74 -12.38
N GLY A 242 -2.46 -9.68 -13.59
CA GLY A 242 -2.05 -10.54 -14.70
C GLY A 242 -0.57 -10.35 -15.06
N TYR A 243 -0.10 -9.11 -15.14
CA TYR A 243 1.32 -8.80 -15.36
C TYR A 243 2.21 -9.31 -14.22
N LEU A 244 1.79 -9.10 -12.96
CA LEU A 244 2.54 -9.58 -11.80
C LEU A 244 2.64 -11.10 -11.80
N ARG A 245 1.55 -11.79 -12.15
CA ARG A 245 1.48 -13.25 -12.20
C ARG A 245 2.28 -13.83 -13.36
N ALA A 246 2.32 -13.13 -14.50
CA ALA A 246 3.10 -13.50 -15.68
C ALA A 246 4.62 -13.39 -15.46
N ALA A 247 5.06 -12.46 -14.59
CA ALA A 247 6.47 -12.18 -14.33
C ALA A 247 7.26 -13.42 -13.91
N ASP A 248 8.50 -13.55 -14.38
CA ASP A 248 9.45 -14.49 -13.80
C ASP A 248 10.10 -13.92 -12.52
N ILE A 249 10.30 -12.61 -12.48
CA ILE A 249 10.90 -11.85 -11.37
C ILE A 249 10.14 -10.54 -11.19
N LEU A 250 9.86 -10.17 -9.95
CA LEU A 250 9.20 -8.91 -9.61
C LEU A 250 10.19 -7.91 -9.01
N LEU A 251 10.22 -6.69 -9.53
CA LEU A 251 11.18 -5.65 -9.17
C LEU A 251 10.53 -4.57 -8.30
N MET A 252 11.09 -4.36 -7.11
CA MET A 252 10.64 -3.35 -6.15
C MET A 252 11.80 -2.48 -5.61
N PRO A 253 12.46 -1.67 -6.47
CA PRO A 253 13.59 -0.81 -6.10
C PRO A 253 13.15 0.51 -5.48
N TYR A 254 12.74 0.53 -4.22
CA TYR A 254 12.50 1.80 -3.52
C TYR A 254 13.79 2.56 -3.21
N ALA A 255 13.78 3.88 -3.45
CA ALA A 255 14.85 4.74 -2.97
C ALA A 255 14.81 4.91 -1.46
N ASN A 256 15.94 5.32 -0.88
CA ASN A 256 16.04 5.67 0.55
C ASN A 256 15.23 6.92 0.92
N LYS A 257 14.73 7.66 -0.06
CA LYS A 257 13.80 8.77 0.10
C LYS A 257 12.62 8.60 -0.84
N VAL A 258 11.41 8.51 -0.29
CA VAL A 258 10.18 8.36 -1.08
C VAL A 258 9.25 9.51 -0.74
N GLY A 259 9.18 10.47 -1.65
CA GLY A 259 8.20 11.54 -1.58
C GLY A 259 6.79 11.00 -1.84
N THR A 260 5.89 11.15 -0.88
CA THR A 260 4.44 11.18 -1.15
C THR A 260 4.08 12.60 -1.56
N SER A 261 3.03 12.76 -2.37
CA SER A 261 2.57 14.03 -2.93
C SER A 261 2.38 15.13 -1.86
N GLY A 262 3.45 15.87 -1.58
CA GLY A 262 3.48 17.08 -0.76
C GLY A 262 3.77 16.93 0.74
N ARG A 263 4.18 15.75 1.28
CA ARG A 263 4.27 15.53 2.74
C ARG A 263 5.47 14.72 3.25
N GLY A 264 6.65 14.94 2.67
CA GLY A 264 7.92 14.50 3.25
C GLY A 264 8.35 13.08 2.85
N ASP A 265 9.39 12.58 3.53
CA ASP A 265 10.01 11.28 3.25
C ASP A 265 9.32 10.18 4.06
N THR A 266 8.68 9.25 3.35
CA THR A 266 7.97 8.11 3.96
C THR A 266 8.74 6.81 3.91
N ALA A 267 9.96 6.80 3.35
CA ALA A 267 10.75 5.58 3.13
C ALA A 267 11.01 4.80 4.43
N ALA A 268 11.12 5.50 5.57
CA ALA A 268 11.40 4.89 6.87
C ALA A 268 10.19 4.21 7.53
N VAL A 269 8.97 4.51 7.09
CA VAL A 269 7.72 4.07 7.78
C VAL A 269 6.66 3.50 6.84
N CYS A 270 6.91 3.46 5.53
CA CYS A 270 5.91 3.07 4.55
C CYS A 270 5.55 1.57 4.61
N SER A 271 4.30 1.26 4.28
CA SER A 271 3.77 -0.09 4.07
C SER A 271 3.21 -0.19 2.65
N PRO A 272 4.05 -0.28 1.62
CA PRO A 272 3.59 -0.14 0.24
C PRO A 272 2.66 -1.28 -0.18
N MET A 273 1.43 -0.96 -0.60
CA MET A 273 0.45 -1.94 -1.08
C MET A 273 0.99 -2.89 -2.16
N LYS A 274 1.83 -2.37 -3.08
CA LYS A 274 2.42 -3.19 -4.16
C LYS A 274 3.26 -4.36 -3.64
N MET A 275 3.84 -4.25 -2.45
CA MET A 275 4.58 -5.33 -1.81
C MET A 275 3.68 -6.55 -1.60
N PHE A 276 2.49 -6.34 -1.04
CA PHE A 276 1.54 -7.42 -0.78
C PHE A 276 0.95 -7.98 -2.08
N GLU A 277 0.71 -7.14 -3.09
CA GLU A 277 0.30 -7.60 -4.44
C GLU A 277 1.38 -8.48 -5.08
N TYR A 278 2.65 -8.13 -4.92
CA TYR A 278 3.78 -8.91 -5.42
C TYR A 278 3.90 -10.25 -4.71
N MET A 279 3.74 -10.26 -3.38
CA MET A 279 3.74 -11.51 -2.61
C MET A 279 2.56 -12.41 -3.03
N ALA A 280 1.37 -11.83 -3.25
CA ALA A 280 0.19 -12.55 -3.70
C ALA A 280 0.33 -13.14 -5.12
N ALA A 281 1.12 -12.51 -5.99
CA ALA A 281 1.42 -13.05 -7.32
C ALA A 281 2.25 -14.34 -7.26
N GLY A 282 2.89 -14.63 -6.12
CA GLY A 282 3.68 -15.85 -5.91
C GLY A 282 4.88 -15.96 -6.83
N ARG A 283 5.54 -14.82 -7.10
CA ARG A 283 6.76 -14.72 -7.91
C ARG A 283 7.90 -14.20 -7.03
N PRO A 284 9.17 -14.55 -7.31
CA PRO A 284 10.29 -14.04 -6.54
C PRO A 284 10.38 -12.51 -6.64
N ILE A 285 10.55 -11.88 -5.49
CA ILE A 285 10.65 -10.42 -5.37
C ILE A 285 12.12 -10.05 -5.17
N LEU A 286 12.63 -9.13 -5.99
CA LEU A 286 13.89 -8.43 -5.77
C LEU A 286 13.58 -7.01 -5.33
N SER A 287 13.85 -6.69 -4.06
CA SER A 287 13.47 -5.42 -3.44
C SER A 287 14.65 -4.66 -2.86
N SER A 288 14.42 -3.39 -2.51
CA SER A 288 15.41 -2.59 -1.81
C SER A 288 15.64 -3.09 -0.39
N ASP A 289 16.89 -3.00 0.03
CA ASP A 289 17.28 -3.20 1.42
C ASP A 289 16.84 -2.00 2.29
N LEU A 290 15.57 -1.98 2.69
CA LEU A 290 15.00 -0.99 3.60
C LEU A 290 14.47 -1.70 4.85
N PRO A 291 14.87 -1.28 6.07
CA PRO A 291 14.45 -1.94 7.31
C PRO A 291 12.93 -2.09 7.46
N VAL A 292 12.15 -1.08 7.03
CA VAL A 292 10.69 -1.12 7.12
C VAL A 292 10.06 -2.20 6.23
N LEU A 293 10.65 -2.46 5.05
CA LEU A 293 10.17 -3.51 4.16
C LEU A 293 10.47 -4.89 4.76
N GLN A 294 11.57 -5.01 5.52
CA GLN A 294 11.98 -6.26 6.17
C GLN A 294 11.05 -6.70 7.30
N GLU A 295 10.13 -5.83 7.76
CA GLU A 295 9.06 -6.24 8.66
C GLU A 295 8.15 -7.32 8.04
N VAL A 296 8.09 -7.38 6.70
CA VAL A 296 7.29 -8.33 5.91
C VAL A 296 8.16 -9.18 4.98
N LEU A 297 9.10 -8.54 4.27
CA LEU A 297 10.01 -9.17 3.31
C LEU A 297 11.29 -9.66 3.99
N ARG A 298 11.37 -10.97 4.22
CA ARG A 298 12.50 -11.62 4.87
C ARG A 298 13.52 -12.06 3.81
N PRO A 299 14.74 -11.46 3.79
CA PRO A 299 15.79 -11.82 2.83
C PRO A 299 16.08 -13.32 2.83
N ASP A 300 16.27 -13.89 1.64
CA ASP A 300 16.52 -15.32 1.40
C ASP A 300 15.40 -16.28 1.83
N VAL A 301 14.30 -15.77 2.39
CA VAL A 301 13.13 -16.55 2.79
C VAL A 301 11.97 -16.34 1.82
N ASN A 302 11.57 -15.09 1.58
CA ASN A 302 10.45 -14.74 0.67
C ASN A 302 10.81 -13.65 -0.35
N CYS A 303 12.05 -13.16 -0.34
CA CYS A 303 12.55 -12.19 -1.30
C CYS A 303 14.09 -12.24 -1.37
N LEU A 304 14.66 -11.53 -2.35
CA LEU A 304 16.04 -11.07 -2.31
C LEU A 304 16.06 -9.55 -2.16
N ILE A 305 17.14 -9.04 -1.57
CA ILE A 305 17.33 -7.60 -1.35
C ILE A 305 18.67 -7.10 -1.89
N ALA A 306 18.70 -5.83 -2.25
CA ALA A 306 19.89 -5.08 -2.62
C ALA A 306 19.79 -3.61 -2.15
N PRO A 307 20.87 -2.98 -1.66
CA PRO A 307 20.88 -1.56 -1.34
C PRO A 307 20.58 -0.72 -2.57
N TYR A 308 19.76 0.34 -2.44
CA TYR A 308 19.33 1.16 -3.58
C TYR A 308 20.50 1.75 -4.39
N GLY A 309 21.58 2.16 -3.71
CA GLY A 309 22.77 2.74 -4.34
C GLY A 309 23.78 1.74 -4.90
N ASP A 310 23.53 0.44 -4.80
CA ASP A 310 24.48 -0.62 -5.18
C ASP A 310 23.94 -1.44 -6.37
N ILE A 311 24.10 -0.90 -7.57
CA ILE A 311 23.64 -1.55 -8.80
C ILE A 311 24.30 -2.91 -9.05
N ASP A 312 25.54 -3.12 -8.60
CA ASP A 312 26.24 -4.40 -8.74
C ASP A 312 25.55 -5.46 -7.87
N ARG A 313 25.07 -5.09 -6.69
CA ARG A 313 24.25 -5.97 -5.85
C ARG A 313 22.90 -6.29 -6.50
N TRP A 314 22.22 -5.32 -7.10
CA TRP A 314 20.98 -5.56 -7.85
C TRP A 314 21.18 -6.55 -8.99
N VAL A 315 22.21 -6.34 -9.81
CA VAL A 315 22.52 -7.22 -10.95
C VAL A 315 22.95 -8.60 -10.51
N SER A 316 23.76 -8.74 -9.45
CA SER A 316 24.16 -10.05 -8.93
C SER A 316 22.98 -10.85 -8.37
N GLN A 317 22.05 -10.20 -7.65
CA GLN A 317 20.83 -10.86 -7.17
C GLN A 317 19.89 -11.22 -8.33
N LEU A 318 19.78 -10.36 -9.34
CA LEU A 318 19.01 -10.65 -10.55
C LEU A 318 19.58 -11.88 -11.28
N LYS A 319 20.90 -11.97 -11.43
CA LYS A 319 21.59 -13.14 -12.01
C LYS A 319 21.39 -14.42 -11.19
N ARG A 320 21.41 -14.31 -9.86
CA ARG A 320 21.10 -15.44 -8.98
C ARG A 320 19.69 -15.96 -9.23
N LEU A 321 18.71 -15.05 -9.36
CA LEU A 321 17.35 -15.43 -9.73
C LEU A 321 17.26 -15.98 -11.15
N GLU A 322 18.06 -15.48 -12.10
CA GLU A 322 18.08 -15.98 -13.47
C GLU A 322 18.56 -17.44 -13.54
N GLN A 323 19.64 -17.76 -12.81
CA GLN A 323 20.32 -19.05 -12.85
C GLN A 323 19.65 -20.14 -12.01
N ASP A 324 18.93 -19.79 -10.95
CA ASP A 324 18.33 -20.77 -10.01
C ASP A 324 16.79 -20.75 -10.06
N ALA A 325 16.23 -21.62 -10.90
CA ALA A 325 14.78 -21.79 -11.00
C ALA A 325 14.15 -22.32 -9.70
N GLN A 326 14.86 -23.13 -8.92
CA GLN A 326 14.34 -23.63 -7.65
C GLN A 326 14.26 -22.52 -6.62
N LEU A 327 15.24 -21.62 -6.58
CA LEU A 327 15.18 -20.41 -5.74
C LEU A 327 13.99 -19.54 -6.10
N ARG A 328 13.74 -19.31 -7.40
CA ARG A 328 12.56 -18.54 -7.84
C ARG A 328 11.26 -19.13 -7.30
N MET A 329 11.08 -20.45 -7.42
CA MET A 329 9.90 -21.15 -6.91
C MET A 329 9.80 -21.04 -5.38
N ARG A 330 10.88 -21.37 -4.65
CA ARG A 330 10.89 -21.33 -3.18
C ARG A 330 10.52 -19.95 -2.63
N LEU A 331 11.13 -18.88 -3.16
CA LEU A 331 10.87 -17.51 -2.70
C LEU A 331 9.43 -17.08 -3.03
N GLY A 332 8.95 -17.35 -4.25
CA GLY A 332 7.59 -17.01 -4.67
C GLY A 332 6.53 -17.75 -3.85
N ASP A 333 6.71 -19.05 -3.61
CA ASP A 333 5.79 -19.87 -2.83
C ASP A 333 5.78 -19.46 -1.35
N GLN A 334 6.94 -19.09 -0.79
CA GLN A 334 6.99 -18.57 0.58
C GLN A 334 6.32 -17.19 0.68
N ALA A 335 6.54 -16.29 -0.28
CA ALA A 335 5.87 -14.99 -0.31
C ALA A 335 4.35 -15.13 -0.38
N ARG A 336 3.86 -16.02 -1.25
CA ARG A 336 2.41 -16.31 -1.39
C ARG A 336 1.80 -16.91 -0.12
N ARG A 337 2.54 -17.75 0.61
CA ARG A 337 2.09 -18.29 1.90
C ARG A 337 2.08 -17.20 2.98
N ASP A 338 3.15 -16.43 3.08
CA ASP A 338 3.30 -15.37 4.09
C ASP A 338 2.22 -14.27 3.94
N VAL A 339 1.83 -13.93 2.70
CA VAL A 339 0.88 -12.84 2.44
C VAL A 339 -0.54 -13.12 2.97
N MET A 340 -0.89 -14.37 3.25
CA MET A 340 -2.22 -14.71 3.77
C MET A 340 -2.49 -14.05 5.14
N ALA A 341 -1.44 -13.78 5.92
CA ALA A 341 -1.53 -13.02 7.17
C ALA A 341 -1.72 -11.50 6.97
N TYR A 342 -1.63 -11.02 5.73
CA TYR A 342 -1.72 -9.62 5.32
C TYR A 342 -2.89 -9.38 4.35
N THR A 343 -3.95 -10.17 4.46
CA THR A 343 -5.20 -9.88 3.75
C THR A 343 -5.96 -8.74 4.43
N TRP A 344 -6.82 -8.05 3.68
CA TRP A 344 -7.67 -7.01 4.28
C TRP A 344 -8.59 -7.58 5.36
N GLU A 345 -9.07 -8.81 5.17
CA GLU A 345 -9.88 -9.56 6.13
C GLU A 345 -9.09 -9.89 7.40
N ALA A 346 -7.90 -10.50 7.28
CA ALA A 346 -7.04 -10.78 8.43
C ALA A 346 -6.65 -9.50 9.19
N ARG A 347 -6.43 -8.41 8.45
CA ARG A 347 -6.20 -7.08 9.04
C ARG A 347 -7.42 -6.61 9.83
N ALA A 348 -8.61 -6.69 9.26
CA ALA A 348 -9.85 -6.27 9.93
C ALA A 348 -10.14 -7.10 11.19
N GLU A 349 -9.97 -8.43 11.13
CA GLU A 349 -10.10 -9.33 12.30
C GLU A 349 -9.16 -8.91 13.43
N LYS A 350 -7.88 -8.68 13.11
CA LYS A 350 -6.87 -8.22 14.08
C LYS A 350 -7.27 -6.91 14.76
N LEU A 351 -7.77 -5.95 13.98
CA LEU A 351 -8.19 -4.65 14.51
C LEU A 351 -9.41 -4.79 15.42
N LEU A 352 -10.44 -5.51 14.98
CA LEU A 352 -11.66 -5.70 15.77
C LEU A 352 -11.39 -6.48 17.07
N ALA A 353 -10.50 -7.48 17.04
CA ALA A 353 -10.07 -8.18 18.25
C ALA A 353 -9.41 -7.25 19.27
N ALA A 354 -8.58 -6.30 18.81
CA ALA A 354 -7.96 -5.29 19.68
C ALA A 354 -9.02 -4.35 20.30
N CYS A 355 -10.12 -4.06 19.60
CA CYS A 355 -11.25 -3.30 20.18
C CYS A 355 -11.93 -4.05 21.32
N ALA A 356 -12.11 -5.37 21.17
CA ALA A 356 -12.84 -6.19 22.14
C ALA A 356 -12.05 -6.43 23.45
N PHE A 357 -10.71 -6.40 23.39
CA PHE A 357 -9.86 -6.79 24.51
C PHE A 357 -9.59 -5.68 25.54
N GLN A 358 -10.20 -4.49 25.44
CA GLN A 358 -9.89 -3.40 26.38
C GLN A 358 -10.57 -3.62 27.74
N PRO A 359 -9.83 -3.99 28.81
CA PRO A 359 -10.40 -4.13 30.13
C PRO A 359 -10.80 -2.74 30.66
N SER A 360 -11.94 -2.69 31.35
CA SER A 360 -12.60 -1.48 31.89
C SER A 360 -11.73 -0.63 32.82
#